data_AF-A0A9Q8MUF3-F1
#
_entry.id   AF-A0A9Q8MUF3-F1
#
_cell.length_a   1.000
_cell.length_b   1.000
_cell.length_c   1.000
_cell.angle_alpha   90.00
_cell.angle_beta   90.00
_cell.angle_gamma   90.00
#
_symmetry.space_group_name_H-M   'P 1'
#
loop_
_entity.id
_entity.type
_entity.pdbx_description
1 polymer ?
#
loop_
_entity_poly.entity_id
_entity_poly.type
_entity_poly.pdbx_seq_one_letter_code
_entity_poly.pdbx_strand_id
1 'polypeptide(L)'
;MNKKQLIKKLRKNKKIVKKPSYIERMKKYRKIFSDFPAIIFLVNNILEANRLLRSNQLPQDLPELILPDNIQDEIFQFVNNQYSMNDREGDKVWNKYVDQLPILDKDLRSFRDYLEAEYGMWAYISAPFTNGIAKYLNGKKALEVMAGNGYISKGLRDARADVICTDSMSWQKENETGHHLVTNIEKLDANAAFDKYKHEIDVVIMCWSPDGVDIDWQLLQKIREYNKDIQLIVIGEKYGATDSKSFWDNAKIINSDIANELNKHHRPFDLIKDQLYFVN
;
A
#
# COMPACT_ATOMS: atom_id res chain seq x y z
N MET A 1 -51.49 19.78 -7.93
CA MET A 1 -50.17 19.56 -7.27
C MET A 1 -49.08 19.65 -8.35
N ASN A 2 -48.09 20.55 -8.19
CA ASN A 2 -47.16 20.91 -9.27
C ASN A 2 -46.07 19.82 -9.49
N LYS A 3 -45.74 19.49 -10.75
CA LYS A 3 -44.73 18.47 -11.14
C LYS A 3 -43.37 18.69 -10.46
N LYS A 4 -42.99 19.96 -10.22
CA LYS A 4 -41.77 20.32 -9.46
C LYS A 4 -41.84 19.96 -7.96
N GLN A 5 -43.01 20.04 -7.35
CA GLN A 5 -43.22 19.64 -5.95
C GLN A 5 -43.23 18.12 -5.80
N LEU A 6 -43.75 17.39 -6.79
CA LEU A 6 -43.72 15.92 -6.83
C LEU A 6 -42.28 15.38 -6.92
N ILE A 7 -41.45 15.96 -7.79
CA ILE A 7 -40.02 15.59 -7.95
C ILE A 7 -39.21 15.93 -6.68
N LYS A 8 -39.51 17.06 -6.01
CA LYS A 8 -38.85 17.45 -4.75
C LYS A 8 -39.23 16.50 -3.59
N LYS A 9 -40.47 15.99 -3.57
CA LYS A 9 -40.92 14.96 -2.62
C LYS A 9 -40.32 13.58 -2.93
N LEU A 10 -40.21 13.19 -4.21
CA LEU A 10 -39.56 11.95 -4.65
C LEU A 10 -38.05 11.93 -4.34
N ARG A 11 -37.36 13.08 -4.46
CA ARG A 11 -35.95 13.23 -4.05
C ARG A 11 -35.76 13.21 -2.53
N LYS A 12 -36.71 13.74 -1.75
CA LYS A 12 -36.69 13.65 -0.27
C LYS A 12 -37.01 12.24 0.27
N ASN A 13 -37.76 11.42 -0.49
CA ASN A 13 -38.19 10.09 -0.07
C ASN A 13 -37.29 8.94 -0.54
N LYS A 14 -36.29 9.18 -1.39
CA LYS A 14 -35.17 8.25 -1.50
C LYS A 14 -34.32 8.41 -0.24
N LYS A 15 -34.61 7.61 0.79
CA LYS A 15 -33.60 7.31 1.82
C LYS A 15 -32.36 6.85 1.05
N ILE A 16 -31.36 7.72 0.92
CA ILE A 16 -30.05 7.34 0.41
C ILE A 16 -29.52 6.38 1.45
N VAL A 17 -29.69 5.08 1.20
CA VAL A 17 -29.08 4.05 2.04
C VAL A 17 -27.59 4.20 1.81
N LYS A 18 -26.91 4.91 2.72
CA LYS A 18 -25.46 5.10 2.68
C LYS A 18 -24.85 3.71 2.75
N LYS A 19 -24.15 3.30 1.68
CA LYS A 19 -23.42 2.03 1.68
C LYS A 19 -22.35 2.10 2.79
N PRO A 20 -22.13 1.01 3.55
CA PRO A 20 -21.10 0.99 4.57
C PRO A 20 -19.72 1.23 3.93
N SER A 21 -18.89 2.03 4.59
CA SER A 21 -17.50 2.25 4.18
C SER A 21 -16.70 0.94 4.21
N TYR A 22 -15.54 0.92 3.56
CA TYR A 22 -14.65 -0.23 3.56
C TYR A 22 -14.35 -0.73 4.99
N ILE A 23 -13.92 0.17 5.88
CA ILE A 23 -13.62 -0.14 7.28
C ILE A 23 -14.86 -0.56 8.08
N GLU A 24 -16.05 -0.03 7.78
CA GLU A 24 -17.30 -0.49 8.40
C GLU A 24 -17.62 -1.94 8.01
N ARG A 25 -17.35 -2.34 6.77
CA ARG A 25 -17.48 -3.74 6.32
C ARG A 25 -16.47 -4.64 7.02
N MET A 26 -15.20 -4.24 7.11
CA MET A 26 -14.19 -4.98 7.88
C MET A 26 -14.60 -5.21 9.33
N LYS A 27 -15.09 -4.17 10.02
CA LYS A 27 -15.61 -4.30 11.40
C LYS A 27 -16.82 -5.23 11.49
N LYS A 28 -17.67 -5.27 10.45
CA LYS A 28 -18.80 -6.21 10.37
C LYS A 28 -18.29 -7.65 10.22
N TYR A 29 -17.33 -7.91 9.33
CA TYR A 29 -16.75 -9.24 9.16
C TYR A 29 -16.10 -9.76 10.44
N ARG A 30 -15.37 -8.89 11.16
CA ARG A 30 -14.81 -9.24 12.48
C ARG A 30 -15.87 -9.74 13.48
N LYS A 31 -17.09 -9.20 13.42
CA LYS A 31 -18.21 -9.64 14.27
C LYS A 31 -18.90 -10.88 13.75
N ILE A 32 -19.04 -11.02 12.42
CA ILE A 32 -19.69 -12.18 11.81
C ILE A 32 -18.84 -13.41 12.07
N PHE A 33 -17.55 -13.36 11.74
CA PHE A 33 -16.63 -14.49 11.74
C PHE A 33 -15.81 -14.61 13.04
N SER A 34 -16.35 -14.18 14.18
CA SER A 34 -15.62 -14.18 15.47
C SER A 34 -15.08 -15.54 15.88
N ASP A 35 -15.70 -16.61 15.41
CA ASP A 35 -15.35 -18.00 15.71
C ASP A 35 -14.32 -18.60 14.74
N PHE A 36 -13.84 -17.83 13.75
CA PHE A 36 -12.91 -18.28 12.71
C PHE A 36 -11.59 -17.50 12.79
N PRO A 37 -10.60 -17.98 13.57
CA PRO A 37 -9.36 -17.26 13.84
C PRO A 37 -8.60 -16.83 12.58
N ALA A 38 -8.60 -17.65 11.52
CA ALA A 38 -7.91 -17.31 10.27
C ALA A 38 -8.51 -16.07 9.59
N ILE A 39 -9.85 -15.97 9.54
CA ILE A 39 -10.54 -14.77 9.02
C ILE A 39 -10.26 -13.57 9.92
N ILE A 40 -10.36 -13.75 11.24
CA ILE A 40 -10.14 -12.67 12.21
C ILE A 40 -8.73 -12.12 12.12
N PHE A 41 -7.73 -12.98 11.89
CA PHE A 41 -6.36 -12.57 11.68
C PHE A 41 -6.22 -11.62 10.48
N LEU A 42 -6.76 -11.98 9.31
CA LEU A 42 -6.70 -11.14 8.11
C LEU A 42 -7.42 -9.80 8.31
N VAL A 43 -8.65 -9.84 8.83
CA VAL A 43 -9.46 -8.64 9.09
C VAL A 43 -8.79 -7.72 10.13
N ASN A 44 -8.18 -8.27 11.17
CA ASN A 44 -7.50 -7.46 12.17
C ASN A 44 -6.24 -6.79 11.63
N ASN A 45 -5.47 -7.45 10.74
CA ASN A 45 -4.31 -6.82 10.10
C ASN A 45 -4.72 -5.58 9.28
N ILE A 46 -5.82 -5.66 8.52
CA ILE A 46 -6.38 -4.51 7.79
C ILE A 46 -6.82 -3.39 8.75
N LEU A 47 -7.60 -3.74 9.78
CA LEU A 47 -8.11 -2.76 10.74
C LEU A 47 -6.97 -2.07 11.50
N GLU A 48 -5.92 -2.80 11.84
CA GLU A 48 -4.75 -2.29 12.55
C GLU A 48 -3.88 -1.41 11.64
N ALA A 49 -3.63 -1.82 10.40
CA ALA A 49 -2.95 -0.99 9.41
C ALA A 49 -3.66 0.36 9.24
N ASN A 50 -4.98 0.34 9.08
CA ASN A 50 -5.79 1.56 9.05
C ASN A 50 -5.69 2.37 10.35
N ARG A 51 -5.72 1.73 11.53
CA ARG A 51 -5.61 2.43 12.81
C ARG A 51 -4.27 3.18 12.93
N LEU A 52 -3.18 2.53 12.53
CA LEU A 52 -1.82 3.09 12.54
C LEU A 52 -1.73 4.27 11.56
N LEU A 53 -2.17 4.11 10.32
CA LEU A 53 -2.16 5.18 9.32
C LEU A 53 -2.97 6.41 9.76
N ARG A 54 -4.17 6.22 10.32
CA ARG A 54 -4.96 7.34 10.91
C ARG A 54 -4.28 8.03 12.08
N SER A 55 -3.31 7.37 12.71
CA SER A 55 -2.52 7.90 13.82
C SER A 55 -1.16 8.45 13.36
N ASN A 56 -0.97 8.63 12.04
CA ASN A 56 0.29 9.04 11.41
C ASN A 56 1.48 8.12 11.76
N GLN A 57 1.21 6.82 11.89
CA GLN A 57 2.19 5.76 12.09
C GLN A 57 2.19 4.83 10.88
N LEU A 58 3.38 4.37 10.47
CA LEU A 58 3.47 3.35 9.43
C LEU A 58 2.90 2.01 9.94
N PRO A 59 2.22 1.26 9.07
CA PRO A 59 1.65 -0.03 9.45
C PRO A 59 2.73 -1.11 9.60
N GLN A 60 2.35 -2.27 10.13
CA GLN A 60 3.21 -3.46 10.15
C GLN A 60 3.12 -4.21 8.82
N ASP A 61 3.95 -5.25 8.65
CA ASP A 61 3.83 -6.14 7.50
C ASP A 61 2.44 -6.79 7.46
N LEU A 62 1.94 -7.02 6.25
CA LEU A 62 0.69 -7.74 6.03
C LEU A 62 0.96 -9.22 5.78
N PRO A 63 0.06 -10.10 6.23
CA PRO A 63 -0.05 -11.42 5.64
C PRO A 63 -0.60 -11.31 4.20
N GLU A 64 -0.52 -12.41 3.47
CA GLU A 64 -1.28 -12.53 2.24
C GLU A 64 -2.78 -12.46 2.56
N LEU A 65 -3.47 -11.47 1.99
CA LEU A 65 -4.88 -11.17 2.28
C LEU A 65 -5.81 -12.08 1.46
N ILE A 66 -5.65 -13.39 1.63
CA ILE A 66 -6.41 -14.43 0.94
C ILE A 66 -7.04 -15.33 1.98
N LEU A 67 -8.31 -15.70 1.77
CA LEU A 67 -8.97 -16.67 2.63
C LEU A 67 -8.31 -18.06 2.50
N PRO A 68 -8.16 -18.83 3.58
CA PRO A 68 -7.67 -20.20 3.50
C PRO A 68 -8.58 -21.07 2.63
N ASP A 69 -7.99 -21.97 1.83
CA ASP A 69 -8.74 -22.85 0.92
C ASP A 69 -9.73 -23.76 1.67
N ASN A 70 -9.40 -24.14 2.91
CA ASN A 70 -10.21 -25.03 3.76
C ASN A 70 -11.27 -24.28 4.59
N ILE A 71 -11.47 -22.97 4.40
CA ILE A 71 -12.34 -22.18 5.28
C ILE A 71 -13.80 -22.64 5.27
N GLN A 72 -14.29 -23.15 4.14
CA GLN A 72 -15.64 -23.71 4.06
C GLN A 72 -15.76 -25.02 4.85
N ASP A 73 -14.72 -25.85 4.86
CA ASP A 73 -14.69 -27.08 5.64
C ASP A 73 -14.69 -26.78 7.15
N GLU A 74 -13.94 -25.75 7.57
CA GLU A 74 -13.95 -25.28 8.97
C GLU A 74 -15.34 -24.79 9.39
N ILE A 75 -16.01 -24.00 8.54
CA ILE A 75 -17.39 -23.55 8.79
C ILE A 75 -18.34 -24.75 8.85
N PHE A 76 -18.14 -25.75 8.00
CA PHE A 76 -19.02 -26.92 7.93
C PHE A 76 -18.91 -27.75 9.21
N GLN A 77 -17.67 -28.00 9.66
CA GLN A 77 -17.39 -28.66 10.92
C GLN A 77 -17.94 -27.88 12.12
N PHE A 78 -17.77 -26.56 12.13
CA PHE A 78 -18.32 -25.69 13.18
C PHE A 78 -19.84 -25.82 13.32
N VAL A 79 -20.57 -25.82 12.19
CA VAL A 79 -22.03 -25.97 12.17
C VAL A 79 -22.46 -27.37 12.62
N ASN A 80 -21.84 -28.43 12.08
CA ASN A 80 -22.23 -29.81 12.39
C ASN A 80 -21.90 -30.23 13.82
N ASN A 81 -20.97 -29.55 14.50
CA ASN A 81 -20.71 -29.77 15.92
C ASN A 81 -21.83 -29.22 16.82
N GLN A 82 -22.68 -28.33 16.31
CA GLN A 82 -23.76 -27.67 17.07
C GLN A 82 -25.16 -28.11 16.63
N TYR A 83 -25.30 -28.55 15.38
CA TYR A 83 -26.58 -28.90 14.78
C TYR A 83 -26.51 -30.27 14.11
N SER A 84 -27.60 -31.03 14.22
CA SER A 84 -27.73 -32.32 13.54
C SER A 84 -27.83 -32.14 12.02
N MET A 85 -27.52 -33.19 11.27
CA MET A 85 -27.71 -33.21 9.82
C MET A 85 -29.19 -32.95 9.45
N ASN A 86 -29.42 -32.08 8.46
CA ASN A 86 -30.74 -31.61 8.01
C ASN A 86 -31.51 -30.70 9.01
N ASP A 87 -30.81 -30.13 10.00
CA ASP A 87 -31.38 -29.11 10.87
C ASP A 87 -31.48 -27.76 10.14
N ARG A 88 -32.70 -27.23 10.03
CA ARG A 88 -32.98 -25.94 9.37
C ARG A 88 -32.29 -24.74 10.02
N GLU A 89 -32.05 -24.76 11.33
CA GLU A 89 -31.29 -23.70 11.99
C GLU A 89 -29.80 -23.83 11.68
N GLY A 90 -29.28 -25.06 11.60
CA GLY A 90 -27.92 -25.33 11.10
C GLY A 90 -27.71 -24.78 9.69
N ASP A 91 -28.66 -25.04 8.78
CA ASP A 91 -28.63 -24.50 7.40
C ASP A 91 -28.60 -22.97 7.37
N LYS A 92 -29.37 -22.30 8.25
CA LYS A 92 -29.35 -20.83 8.34
C LYS A 92 -28.01 -20.30 8.83
N VAL A 93 -27.39 -20.97 9.81
CA VAL A 93 -26.06 -20.60 10.33
C VAL A 93 -24.99 -20.80 9.25
N TRP A 94 -25.02 -21.93 8.54
CA TRP A 94 -24.16 -22.19 7.39
C TRP A 94 -24.26 -21.09 6.33
N ASN A 95 -25.48 -20.81 5.85
CA ASN A 95 -25.72 -19.81 4.82
C ASN A 95 -25.26 -18.40 5.26
N LYS A 96 -25.47 -18.04 6.53
CA LYS A 96 -24.98 -16.76 7.10
C LYS A 96 -23.48 -16.55 6.88
N TYR A 97 -22.68 -17.60 6.97
CA TYR A 97 -21.22 -17.52 6.76
C TYR A 97 -20.86 -17.59 5.29
N VAL A 98 -21.34 -18.63 4.59
CA VAL A 98 -20.94 -18.92 3.20
C VAL A 98 -21.37 -17.81 2.25
N ASP A 99 -22.55 -17.22 2.44
CA ASP A 99 -23.01 -16.09 1.63
C ASP A 99 -22.12 -14.84 1.78
N GLN A 100 -21.38 -14.71 2.88
CA GLN A 100 -20.48 -13.58 3.13
C GLN A 100 -19.05 -13.84 2.61
N LEU A 101 -18.63 -15.10 2.42
CA LEU A 101 -17.25 -15.43 2.04
C LEU A 101 -16.82 -14.78 0.71
N PRO A 102 -17.59 -14.83 -0.40
CA PRO A 102 -17.16 -14.19 -1.65
C PRO A 102 -17.03 -12.67 -1.54
N ILE A 103 -17.86 -12.06 -0.70
CA ILE A 103 -17.83 -10.60 -0.48
C ILE A 103 -16.60 -10.23 0.37
N LEU A 104 -16.32 -11.02 1.41
CA LEU A 104 -15.14 -10.86 2.24
C LEU A 104 -13.86 -11.05 1.40
N ASP A 105 -13.74 -12.13 0.62
CA ASP A 105 -12.56 -12.38 -0.24
C ASP A 105 -12.30 -11.19 -1.17
N LYS A 106 -13.34 -10.69 -1.83
CA LYS A 106 -13.23 -9.48 -2.65
C LYS A 106 -12.74 -8.27 -1.84
N ASP A 107 -13.32 -8.01 -0.68
CA ASP A 107 -12.94 -6.86 0.13
C ASP A 107 -11.51 -7.01 0.72
N LEU A 108 -11.03 -8.23 0.99
CA LEU A 108 -9.64 -8.46 1.39
C LEU A 108 -8.67 -8.06 0.27
N ARG A 109 -8.99 -8.45 -0.97
CA ARG A 109 -8.18 -8.12 -2.16
C ARG A 109 -8.24 -6.63 -2.54
N SER A 110 -9.38 -5.97 -2.28
CA SER A 110 -9.53 -4.52 -2.50
C SER A 110 -8.93 -3.64 -1.40
N PHE A 111 -8.09 -4.17 -0.49
CA PHE A 111 -7.44 -3.31 0.52
C PHE A 111 -6.50 -2.29 -0.13
N ARG A 112 -5.84 -2.66 -1.23
CA ARG A 112 -4.98 -1.76 -2.01
C ARG A 112 -5.75 -0.54 -2.52
N ASP A 113 -6.89 -0.76 -3.18
CA ASP A 113 -7.77 0.31 -3.66
C ASP A 113 -8.15 1.30 -2.54
N TYR A 114 -8.40 0.76 -1.33
CA TYR A 114 -8.71 1.59 -0.17
C TYR A 114 -7.52 2.44 0.27
N LEU A 115 -6.30 1.90 0.24
CA LEU A 115 -5.09 2.63 0.61
C LEU A 115 -4.77 3.75 -0.39
N GLU A 116 -4.93 3.49 -1.69
CA GLU A 116 -4.77 4.50 -2.73
C GLU A 116 -5.81 5.63 -2.56
N ALA A 117 -7.09 5.27 -2.39
CA ALA A 117 -8.19 6.22 -2.35
C ALA A 117 -8.33 7.00 -1.03
N GLU A 118 -7.84 6.48 0.09
CA GLU A 118 -7.92 7.16 1.40
C GLU A 118 -6.60 7.85 1.77
N TYR A 119 -5.46 7.26 1.38
CA TYR A 119 -4.15 7.66 1.87
C TYR A 119 -3.16 8.07 0.77
N GLY A 120 -3.53 7.95 -0.51
CA GLY A 120 -2.61 8.16 -1.63
C GLY A 120 -1.38 7.26 -1.53
N MET A 121 -1.54 6.05 -0.99
CA MET A 121 -0.44 5.11 -0.73
C MET A 121 -0.45 4.00 -1.79
N TRP A 122 0.42 4.16 -2.80
CA TRP A 122 0.52 3.26 -3.96
C TRP A 122 1.36 2.03 -3.70
N ALA A 123 2.50 2.19 -3.00
CA ALA A 123 3.29 1.10 -2.46
C ALA A 123 2.91 0.86 -1.00
N TYR A 124 2.74 -0.41 -0.59
CA TYR A 124 2.52 -0.71 0.83
C TYR A 124 3.83 -0.56 1.62
N ILE A 125 4.00 0.59 2.28
CA ILE A 125 5.21 0.91 3.04
C ILE A 125 5.01 0.57 4.52
N SER A 126 5.67 -0.49 4.99
CA SER A 126 5.61 -0.91 6.40
C SER A 126 6.74 -0.30 7.24
N ALA A 127 6.52 -0.23 8.56
CA ALA A 127 7.55 0.17 9.51
C ALA A 127 8.75 -0.79 9.52
N PRO A 128 8.58 -2.14 9.50
CA PRO A 128 9.72 -3.06 9.36
C PRO A 128 10.56 -2.81 8.09
N PHE A 129 9.92 -2.55 6.95
CA PHE A 129 10.61 -2.29 5.69
C PHE A 129 11.49 -1.02 5.75
N THR A 130 10.91 0.10 6.17
CA THR A 130 11.66 1.37 6.30
C THR A 130 12.74 1.30 7.38
N ASN A 131 12.53 0.56 8.47
CA ASN A 131 13.56 0.27 9.46
C ASN A 131 14.73 -0.54 8.86
N GLY A 132 14.44 -1.49 7.97
CA GLY A 132 15.47 -2.20 7.21
C GLY A 132 16.31 -1.27 6.35
N ILE A 133 15.65 -0.37 5.60
CA ILE A 133 16.35 0.62 4.77
C ILE A 133 17.18 1.56 5.65
N ALA A 134 16.65 2.05 6.77
CA ALA A 134 17.40 2.90 7.71
C ALA A 134 18.68 2.22 8.23
N LYS A 135 18.60 0.91 8.55
CA LYS A 135 19.78 0.11 8.93
C LYS A 135 20.78 -0.01 7.80
N TYR A 136 20.31 -0.19 6.55
CA TYR A 136 21.20 -0.20 5.38
C TYR A 136 21.90 1.14 5.18
N LEU A 137 21.19 2.26 5.35
CA LEU A 137 21.78 3.59 5.23
C LEU A 137 22.91 3.78 6.24
N ASN A 138 22.78 3.29 7.47
CA ASN A 138 23.85 3.27 8.48
C ASN A 138 24.59 4.62 8.61
N GLY A 139 23.84 5.72 8.66
CA GLY A 139 24.38 7.08 8.75
C GLY A 139 24.66 7.78 7.42
N LYS A 140 24.54 7.07 6.28
CA LYS A 140 24.54 7.70 4.94
C LYS A 140 23.34 8.63 4.79
N LYS A 141 23.57 9.78 4.13
CA LYS A 141 22.51 10.74 3.81
C LYS A 141 21.79 10.31 2.53
N ALA A 142 20.46 10.21 2.61
CA ALA A 142 19.62 9.79 1.50
C ALA A 142 18.83 10.96 0.90
N LEU A 143 18.56 10.87 -0.40
CA LEU A 143 17.55 11.68 -1.09
C LEU A 143 16.42 10.75 -1.54
N GLU A 144 15.23 10.95 -1.01
CA GLU A 144 14.00 10.39 -1.59
C GLU A 144 13.45 11.35 -2.65
N VAL A 145 13.24 10.82 -3.85
CA VAL A 145 12.58 11.49 -4.97
C VAL A 145 11.25 10.81 -5.27
N MET A 146 10.30 11.57 -5.84
CA MET A 146 8.95 11.07 -6.14
C MET A 146 8.25 10.50 -4.91
N ALA A 147 8.43 11.16 -3.76
CA ALA A 147 8.02 10.64 -2.47
C ALA A 147 6.49 10.53 -2.30
N GLY A 148 5.69 11.16 -3.18
CA GLY A 148 4.24 11.26 -3.04
C GLY A 148 3.85 11.89 -1.71
N ASN A 149 3.20 11.11 -0.83
CA ASN A 149 2.85 11.54 0.53
C ASN A 149 3.99 11.38 1.57
N GLY A 150 5.13 10.80 1.18
CA GLY A 150 6.37 10.74 1.98
C GLY A 150 6.44 9.60 2.99
N TYR A 151 5.82 8.45 2.70
CA TYR A 151 5.78 7.31 3.62
C TYR A 151 7.16 6.70 3.92
N ILE A 152 8.06 6.63 2.93
CA ILE A 152 9.42 6.10 3.16
C ILE A 152 10.19 7.06 4.06
N SER A 153 10.28 8.36 3.70
CA SER A 153 10.92 9.36 4.55
C SER A 153 10.34 9.44 5.95
N LYS A 154 9.03 9.26 6.12
CA LYS A 154 8.40 9.20 7.45
C LYS A 154 9.02 8.07 8.29
N GLY A 155 9.08 6.85 7.75
CA GLY A 155 9.67 5.70 8.43
C GLY A 155 11.17 5.86 8.69
N LEU A 156 11.91 6.36 7.70
CA LEU A 156 13.35 6.65 7.84
C LEU A 156 13.61 7.66 8.95
N ARG A 157 12.81 8.74 9.04
CA ARG A 157 12.94 9.76 10.08
C ARG A 157 12.54 9.26 11.46
N ASP A 158 11.48 8.44 11.55
CA ASP A 158 11.12 7.76 12.79
C ASP A 158 12.28 6.87 13.29
N ALA A 159 13.02 6.26 12.36
CA ALA A 159 14.24 5.48 12.60
C ALA A 159 15.52 6.33 12.75
N ARG A 160 15.42 7.67 12.73
CA ARG A 160 16.53 8.64 12.84
C ARG A 160 17.56 8.61 11.70
N ALA A 161 17.19 8.10 10.53
CA ALA A 161 18.02 8.22 9.34
C ALA A 161 17.96 9.66 8.77
N ASP A 162 19.08 10.11 8.17
CA ASP A 162 19.16 11.41 7.51
C ASP A 162 18.64 11.30 6.08
N VAL A 163 17.46 11.87 5.83
CA VAL A 163 16.79 11.81 4.53
C VAL A 163 16.18 13.15 4.15
N ILE A 164 16.53 13.59 2.95
CA ILE A 164 15.87 14.68 2.23
C ILE A 164 14.72 14.07 1.44
N CYS A 165 13.52 14.65 1.55
CA CYS A 165 12.31 14.13 0.93
C CYS A 165 11.80 15.12 -0.10
N THR A 166 11.65 14.70 -1.35
CA THR A 166 11.22 15.55 -2.46
C THR A 166 10.13 14.92 -3.30
N ASP A 167 9.20 15.75 -3.78
CA ASP A 167 8.18 15.36 -4.76
C ASP A 167 7.80 16.57 -5.61
N SER A 168 7.44 16.34 -6.88
CA SER A 168 7.01 17.42 -7.79
C SER A 168 5.62 17.99 -7.47
N MET A 169 4.81 17.24 -6.72
CA MET A 169 3.39 17.46 -6.42
C MET A 169 2.51 17.47 -7.68
N SER A 170 2.93 16.81 -8.76
CA SER A 170 2.17 16.76 -10.02
C SER A 170 0.84 16.01 -9.89
N TRP A 171 0.79 14.96 -9.05
CA TRP A 171 -0.38 14.10 -8.87
C TRP A 171 -1.45 14.67 -7.93
N GLN A 172 -1.18 15.81 -7.29
CA GLN A 172 -2.12 16.46 -6.36
C GLN A 172 -3.44 16.89 -7.01
N LYS A 173 -3.51 16.96 -8.34
CA LYS A 173 -4.77 17.25 -9.05
C LYS A 173 -5.50 16.00 -9.54
N GLU A 174 -4.88 14.84 -9.42
CA GLU A 174 -5.35 13.58 -10.01
C GLU A 174 -5.94 12.65 -8.95
N ASN A 175 -5.37 12.64 -7.74
CA ASN A 175 -5.73 11.72 -6.66
C ASN A 175 -5.26 12.24 -5.27
N GLU A 176 -5.32 11.39 -4.24
CA GLU A 176 -4.96 11.73 -2.85
C GLU A 176 -3.44 11.89 -2.61
N THR A 177 -2.59 11.60 -3.59
CA THR A 177 -1.14 11.88 -3.51
C THR A 177 -0.89 13.38 -3.46
N GLY A 178 -0.12 13.83 -2.47
CA GLY A 178 0.17 15.24 -2.23
C GLY A 178 -0.88 15.98 -1.39
N HIS A 179 -1.98 15.32 -1.00
CA HIS A 179 -3.00 15.90 -0.11
C HIS A 179 -2.79 15.56 1.37
N HIS A 180 -2.18 14.42 1.67
CA HIS A 180 -2.01 13.89 3.04
C HIS A 180 -0.53 13.64 3.33
N LEU A 181 0.28 14.70 3.26
CA LEU A 181 1.72 14.58 3.54
C LEU A 181 1.93 14.09 4.99
N VAL A 182 2.58 12.95 5.14
CA VAL A 182 2.87 12.37 6.47
C VAL A 182 4.19 12.87 7.06
N THR A 183 4.95 13.63 6.28
CA THR A 183 6.22 14.24 6.67
C THR A 183 6.52 15.48 5.83
N ASN A 184 7.53 16.27 6.21
CA ASN A 184 7.99 17.39 5.40
C ASN A 184 8.55 16.93 4.05
N ILE A 185 8.05 17.52 2.97
CA ILE A 185 8.47 17.26 1.58
C ILE A 185 8.79 18.61 0.94
N GLU A 186 9.96 18.72 0.32
CA GLU A 186 10.30 19.86 -0.52
C GLU A 186 9.76 19.65 -1.95
N LYS A 187 9.11 20.69 -2.50
CA LYS A 187 8.56 20.62 -3.85
C LYS A 187 9.66 20.74 -4.91
N LEU A 188 10.21 19.62 -5.34
CA LEU A 188 11.21 19.50 -6.40
C LEU A 188 10.94 18.23 -7.21
N ASP A 189 11.09 18.30 -8.53
CA ASP A 189 11.17 17.10 -9.35
C ASP A 189 12.49 16.34 -9.11
N ALA A 190 12.53 15.08 -9.51
CA ALA A 190 13.66 14.19 -9.25
C ALA A 190 14.99 14.72 -9.81
N ASN A 191 14.97 15.31 -11.00
CA ASN A 191 16.15 15.85 -11.66
C ASN A 191 16.68 17.10 -10.94
N ALA A 192 15.79 18.02 -10.56
CA ALA A 192 16.13 19.22 -9.83
C ALA A 192 16.61 18.91 -8.39
N ALA A 193 15.98 17.94 -7.73
CA ALA A 193 16.37 17.45 -6.41
C ALA A 193 17.78 16.86 -6.43
N PHE A 194 18.07 15.99 -7.42
CA PHE A 194 19.42 15.44 -7.59
C PHE A 194 20.44 16.55 -7.84
N ASP A 195 20.17 17.49 -8.75
CA ASP A 195 21.12 18.57 -9.03
C ASP A 195 21.41 19.45 -7.82
N LYS A 196 20.41 19.68 -6.98
CA LYS A 196 20.54 20.46 -5.75
C LYS A 196 21.37 19.73 -4.68
N TYR A 197 21.17 18.42 -4.51
CA TYR A 197 21.66 17.68 -3.34
C TYR A 197 22.76 16.65 -3.61
N LYS A 198 23.12 16.36 -4.88
CA LYS A 198 24.12 15.35 -5.27
C LYS A 198 25.47 15.44 -4.55
N HIS A 199 25.84 16.60 -4.03
CA HIS A 199 27.10 16.79 -3.30
C HIS A 199 27.05 16.32 -1.84
N GLU A 200 25.87 16.15 -1.27
CA GLU A 200 25.68 15.85 0.16
C GLU A 200 25.19 14.43 0.42
N ILE A 201 24.76 13.72 -0.62
CA ILE A 201 24.08 12.42 -0.49
C ILE A 201 24.96 11.26 -0.93
N ASP A 202 24.65 10.08 -0.43
CA ASP A 202 25.28 8.82 -0.81
C ASP A 202 24.29 7.83 -1.42
N VAL A 203 22.98 8.06 -1.21
CA VAL A 203 21.91 7.18 -1.67
C VAL A 203 20.76 8.00 -2.23
N VAL A 204 20.21 7.58 -3.36
CA VAL A 204 18.92 8.05 -3.89
C VAL A 204 17.92 6.92 -3.72
N ILE A 205 16.74 7.23 -3.19
CA ILE A 205 15.61 6.30 -3.07
C ILE A 205 14.50 6.81 -3.99
N MET A 206 14.08 5.97 -4.92
CA MET A 206 12.98 6.24 -5.83
C MET A 206 11.94 5.14 -5.65
N CYS A 207 10.73 5.52 -5.31
CA CYS A 207 9.63 4.57 -5.11
C CYS A 207 8.50 4.93 -6.06
N TRP A 208 8.04 3.96 -6.84
CA TRP A 208 6.87 4.13 -7.69
C TRP A 208 6.99 5.31 -8.66
N SER A 209 8.10 5.38 -9.40
CA SER A 209 8.13 6.25 -10.59
C SER A 209 6.97 5.82 -11.51
N PRO A 210 6.18 6.74 -12.07
CA PRO A 210 5.08 6.35 -12.95
C PRO A 210 5.60 5.66 -14.22
N ASP A 211 4.92 4.59 -14.65
CA ASP A 211 5.14 4.05 -15.99
C ASP A 211 4.79 5.10 -17.06
N GLY A 212 5.47 5.02 -18.20
CA GLY A 212 5.22 5.87 -19.37
C GLY A 212 5.89 7.25 -19.34
N VAL A 213 6.67 7.58 -18.29
CA VAL A 213 7.47 8.81 -18.22
C VAL A 213 8.94 8.50 -17.95
N ASP A 214 9.85 9.00 -18.80
CA ASP A 214 11.28 8.67 -18.72
C ASP A 214 12.05 9.43 -17.60
N ILE A 215 11.36 9.97 -16.59
CA ILE A 215 12.00 10.76 -15.53
C ILE A 215 12.94 9.89 -14.66
N ASP A 216 12.58 8.62 -14.44
CA ASP A 216 13.43 7.60 -13.81
C ASP A 216 14.74 7.35 -14.59
N TRP A 217 14.63 7.20 -15.90
CA TRP A 217 15.76 6.97 -16.79
C TRP A 217 16.69 8.18 -16.80
N GLN A 218 16.15 9.39 -16.92
CA GLN A 218 16.92 10.62 -16.86
C GLN A 218 17.68 10.75 -15.53
N LEU A 219 17.02 10.45 -14.41
CA LEU A 219 17.65 10.45 -13.10
C LEU A 219 18.80 9.43 -13.03
N LEU A 220 18.60 8.20 -13.51
CA LEU A 220 19.65 7.18 -13.54
C LEU A 220 20.85 7.63 -14.39
N GLN A 221 20.61 8.28 -15.54
CA GLN A 221 21.70 8.84 -16.35
C GLN A 221 22.48 9.90 -15.57
N LYS A 222 21.79 10.84 -14.91
CA LYS A 222 22.45 11.87 -14.09
C LYS A 222 23.28 11.28 -12.95
N ILE A 223 22.78 10.23 -12.30
CA ILE A 223 23.52 9.52 -11.25
C ILE A 223 24.80 8.91 -11.83
N ARG A 224 24.72 8.24 -12.99
CA ARG A 224 25.87 7.61 -13.66
C ARG A 224 26.90 8.61 -14.21
N GLU A 225 26.44 9.78 -14.66
CA GLU A 225 27.31 10.87 -15.12
C GLU A 225 28.00 11.60 -13.96
N TYR A 226 27.47 11.47 -12.74
CA TYR A 226 28.08 12.07 -11.57
C TYR A 226 29.27 11.23 -11.11
N ASN A 227 30.45 11.84 -11.04
CA ASN A 227 31.73 11.18 -10.70
C ASN A 227 31.87 10.80 -9.21
N LYS A 228 30.77 10.42 -8.55
CA LYS A 228 30.73 9.86 -7.19
C LYS A 228 29.82 8.63 -7.20
N ASP A 229 30.24 7.60 -6.46
CA ASP A 229 29.41 6.42 -6.23
C ASP A 229 28.20 6.79 -5.36
N ILE A 230 27.04 7.00 -6.00
CA ILE A 230 25.73 7.18 -5.37
C ILE A 230 24.90 5.94 -5.68
N GLN A 231 24.46 5.24 -4.63
CA GLN A 231 23.58 4.08 -4.80
C GLN A 231 22.17 4.54 -5.14
N LEU A 232 21.60 4.05 -6.24
CA LEU A 232 20.16 4.13 -6.48
C LEU A 232 19.46 2.92 -5.87
N ILE A 233 18.45 3.17 -5.02
CA ILE A 233 17.47 2.20 -4.55
C ILE A 233 16.17 2.48 -5.29
N VAL A 234 15.63 1.46 -5.96
CA VAL A 234 14.33 1.53 -6.64
C VAL A 234 13.34 0.61 -5.96
N ILE A 235 12.14 1.09 -5.69
CA ILE A 235 11.04 0.31 -5.14
C ILE A 235 9.89 0.35 -6.15
N GLY A 236 9.63 -0.79 -6.79
CA GLY A 236 8.68 -0.88 -7.88
C GLY A 236 8.58 -2.27 -8.49
N GLU A 237 7.79 -2.39 -9.56
CA GLU A 237 7.53 -3.64 -10.26
C GLU A 237 8.24 -3.64 -11.63
N LYS A 238 9.31 -4.42 -11.73
CA LYS A 238 10.08 -4.54 -12.97
C LYS A 238 9.20 -5.01 -14.14
N TYR A 239 9.10 -4.18 -15.19
CA TYR A 239 8.25 -4.42 -16.37
C TYR A 239 6.76 -4.59 -16.04
N GLY A 240 6.30 -3.97 -14.95
CA GLY A 240 4.91 -3.97 -14.51
C GLY A 240 4.37 -2.55 -14.39
N ALA A 241 3.79 -2.23 -13.24
CA ALA A 241 3.07 -0.97 -13.04
C ALA A 241 3.93 0.27 -12.75
N THR A 242 5.25 0.13 -12.59
CA THR A 242 6.15 1.23 -12.21
C THR A 242 7.34 1.33 -13.15
N ASP A 243 7.90 2.55 -13.18
CA ASP A 243 9.08 2.99 -13.91
C ASP A 243 8.99 2.76 -15.43
N SER A 244 9.66 3.61 -16.21
CA SER A 244 9.63 3.49 -17.66
C SER A 244 10.27 2.19 -18.15
N LYS A 245 9.80 1.70 -19.30
CA LYS A 245 10.46 0.61 -20.03
C LYS A 245 11.94 0.93 -20.30
N SER A 246 12.26 2.18 -20.64
CA SER A 246 13.63 2.63 -20.90
C SER A 246 14.51 2.44 -19.67
N PHE A 247 14.01 2.80 -18.48
CA PHE A 247 14.69 2.53 -17.23
C PHE A 247 14.93 1.04 -17.02
N TRP A 248 13.88 0.21 -17.12
CA TRP A 248 14.03 -1.23 -16.86
C TRP A 248 14.94 -1.97 -17.84
N ASP A 249 14.96 -1.55 -19.10
CA ASP A 249 15.86 -2.11 -20.12
C ASP A 249 17.33 -1.79 -19.85
N ASN A 250 17.62 -0.67 -19.16
CA ASN A 250 18.97 -0.14 -18.99
C ASN A 250 19.48 -0.15 -17.53
N ALA A 251 18.61 -0.43 -16.56
CA ALA A 251 18.95 -0.55 -15.15
C ALA A 251 19.80 -1.80 -14.89
N LYS A 252 20.98 -1.63 -14.27
CA LYS A 252 21.82 -2.76 -13.87
C LYS A 252 21.47 -3.12 -12.43
N ILE A 253 20.56 -4.08 -12.27
CA ILE A 253 20.14 -4.57 -10.96
C ILE A 253 21.29 -5.34 -10.30
N ILE A 254 21.61 -4.97 -9.07
CA ILE A 254 22.60 -5.63 -8.23
C ILE A 254 21.89 -6.69 -7.38
N ASN A 255 22.23 -7.95 -7.62
CA ASN A 255 21.79 -9.03 -6.76
C ASN A 255 22.61 -8.99 -5.46
N SER A 256 21.94 -8.80 -4.32
CA SER A 256 22.59 -8.80 -3.01
C SER A 256 21.70 -9.44 -1.95
N ASP A 257 22.33 -10.08 -0.96
CA ASP A 257 21.60 -10.63 0.19
C ASP A 257 20.87 -9.53 0.96
N ILE A 258 21.41 -8.30 0.96
CA ILE A 258 20.76 -7.14 1.56
C ILE A 258 19.41 -6.87 0.90
N ALA A 259 19.32 -6.89 -0.43
CA ALA A 259 18.04 -6.70 -1.12
C ALA A 259 17.04 -7.80 -0.75
N ASN A 260 17.51 -9.06 -0.69
CA ASN A 260 16.67 -10.18 -0.29
C ASN A 260 16.13 -10.03 1.14
N GLU A 261 16.96 -9.60 2.09
CA GLU A 261 16.55 -9.35 3.48
C GLU A 261 15.53 -8.21 3.57
N LEU A 262 15.73 -7.10 2.84
CA LEU A 262 14.78 -5.99 2.81
C LEU A 262 13.42 -6.40 2.20
N ASN A 263 13.45 -7.17 1.11
CA ASN A 263 12.25 -7.65 0.43
C ASN A 263 11.43 -8.66 1.27
N LYS A 264 11.97 -9.24 2.35
CA LYS A 264 11.15 -10.03 3.29
C LYS A 264 10.02 -9.20 3.92
N HIS A 265 10.23 -7.89 4.04
CA HIS A 265 9.29 -6.90 4.59
C HIS A 265 8.56 -6.08 3.51
N HIS A 266 8.85 -6.32 2.23
CA HIS A 266 8.17 -5.67 1.11
C HIS A 266 7.83 -6.73 0.07
N ARG A 267 6.80 -7.51 0.40
CA ARG A 267 6.31 -8.61 -0.43
C ARG A 267 5.28 -8.10 -1.43
N PRO A 268 5.07 -8.84 -2.54
CA PRO A 268 3.95 -8.58 -3.44
C PRO A 268 2.65 -8.37 -2.66
N PHE A 269 1.94 -7.31 -3.03
CA PHE A 269 0.71 -6.91 -2.37
C PHE A 269 -0.39 -6.79 -3.43
N ASP A 270 -1.38 -7.67 -3.31
CA ASP A 270 -2.42 -7.87 -4.33
C ASP A 270 -1.79 -8.27 -5.68
N LEU A 271 -2.13 -7.59 -6.78
CA LEU A 271 -1.64 -7.94 -8.12
C LEU A 271 -0.26 -7.37 -8.44
N ILE A 272 0.23 -6.43 -7.65
CA ILE A 272 1.50 -5.75 -7.91
C ILE A 272 2.64 -6.46 -7.18
N LYS A 273 3.69 -6.80 -7.93
CA LYS A 273 4.86 -7.53 -7.45
C LYS A 273 6.03 -6.58 -7.17
N ASP A 274 5.76 -5.51 -6.44
CA ASP A 274 6.78 -4.55 -6.03
C ASP A 274 7.92 -5.23 -5.28
N GLN A 275 9.13 -4.77 -5.56
CA GLN A 275 10.36 -5.17 -4.88
C GLN A 275 11.29 -3.97 -4.77
N LEU A 276 12.18 -4.04 -3.78
CA LEU A 276 13.35 -3.19 -3.68
C LEU A 276 14.49 -3.76 -4.53
N TYR A 277 15.07 -2.90 -5.36
CA TYR A 277 16.25 -3.15 -6.19
C TYR A 277 17.36 -2.16 -5.87
N PHE A 278 18.60 -2.64 -5.79
CA PHE A 278 19.77 -1.79 -5.91
C PHE A 278 20.15 -1.69 -7.38
N VAL A 279 20.37 -0.47 -7.88
CA VAL A 279 20.65 -0.18 -9.28
C VAL A 279 21.93 0.64 -9.40
N ASN A 280 22.78 0.25 -10.35
CA ASN A 280 23.94 1.02 -10.83
C ASN A 280 23.75 1.45 -12.29
#